data_AF-A0A7S3LBH4-F1
#
_entry.id   AF-A0A7S3LBH4-F1
#
_cell.length_a   1.000
_cell.length_b   1.000
_cell.length_c   1.000
_cell.angle_alpha   90.00
_cell.angle_beta   90.00
_cell.angle_gamma   90.00
#
_symmetry.space_group_name_H-M   'P 1'
#
loop_
_entity.id
_entity.type
_entity.pdbx_description
1 polymer ?
#
loop_
_entity_poly.entity_id
_entity_poly.type
_entity_poly.pdbx_seq_one_letter_code
_entity_poly.pdbx_strand_id
1 'polypeptide(L)'
;PRSPIVDQKMASHLASLYNPHMGVENAGPLLYSLVRFAKPRRIVEIGAGYTSLWLLQALKDNDMEMERIFKLQKQGKCRLLDYPWSVEDSVSEYMRTGSSLLCIDNCLHQRET
;
A
#
# COMPACT_ATOMS: atom_id res chain seq x y z
N PRO A 1 -9.98 -13.42 -14.23
CA PRO A 1 -9.69 -12.77 -12.93
C PRO A 1 -9.08 -11.36 -13.12
N ARG A 2 -9.79 -10.31 -12.68
CA ARG A 2 -9.21 -8.95 -12.62
C ARG A 2 -8.15 -8.94 -11.51
N SER A 3 -6.94 -8.45 -11.81
CA SER A 3 -5.89 -8.35 -10.81
C SER A 3 -6.32 -7.37 -9.71
N PRO A 4 -6.32 -7.75 -8.42
CA PRO A 4 -6.62 -6.82 -7.33
C PRO A 4 -5.53 -5.75 -7.16
N ILE A 5 -4.39 -5.87 -7.86
CA ILE A 5 -3.27 -4.92 -7.81
C ILE A 5 -3.65 -3.57 -8.44
N VAL A 6 -4.53 -3.57 -9.46
CA VAL A 6 -4.85 -2.33 -10.18
C VAL A 6 -6.36 -2.16 -10.25
N ASP A 7 -6.89 -1.41 -9.29
CA ASP A 7 -8.24 -0.84 -9.40
C ASP A 7 -8.29 0.06 -10.65
N GLN A 8 -9.38 -0.02 -11.41
CA GLN A 8 -9.60 0.76 -12.63
C GLN A 8 -9.59 2.26 -12.34
N LYS A 9 -10.05 2.64 -11.14
CA LYS A 9 -9.94 4.01 -10.65
C LYS A 9 -8.48 4.40 -10.43
N MET A 10 -7.65 3.54 -9.82
CA MET A 10 -6.23 3.86 -9.65
C MET A 10 -5.53 3.96 -11.01
N ALA A 11 -5.80 3.04 -11.94
CA ALA A 11 -5.25 3.07 -13.29
C ALA A 11 -5.53 4.40 -14.00
N SER A 12 -6.74 4.95 -13.88
CA SER A 12 -7.07 6.23 -14.53
C SER A 12 -6.27 7.40 -13.95
N HIS A 13 -6.02 7.42 -12.64
CA HIS A 13 -5.20 8.46 -12.01
C HIS A 13 -3.69 8.28 -12.30
N LEU A 14 -3.23 7.03 -12.41
CA LEU A 14 -1.84 6.73 -12.78
C LEU A 14 -1.55 7.05 -14.24
N ALA A 15 -2.53 6.88 -15.13
CA ALA A 15 -2.35 7.12 -16.56
C ALA A 15 -1.92 8.56 -16.87
N SER A 16 -2.41 9.56 -16.12
CA SER A 16 -2.00 10.96 -16.29
C SER A 16 -0.58 11.25 -15.81
N LEU A 17 0.01 10.37 -15.00
CA LEU A 17 1.36 10.51 -14.44
C LEU A 17 2.37 9.57 -15.09
N TYR A 18 1.92 8.73 -16.03
CA TYR A 18 2.78 7.77 -16.70
C TYR A 18 3.72 8.51 -17.66
N ASN A 19 5.02 8.32 -17.47
CA ASN A 19 6.05 8.81 -18.40
C ASN A 19 7.06 7.68 -18.65
N PRO A 20 7.13 7.13 -19.87
CA PRO A 20 7.98 5.98 -20.18
C PRO A 20 9.50 6.29 -20.09
N HIS A 21 9.89 7.56 -19.99
CA HIS A 21 11.30 7.95 -19.88
C HIS A 21 11.83 7.94 -18.44
N MET A 22 10.95 7.79 -17.45
CA MET A 22 11.33 7.84 -16.04
C MET A 22 11.77 6.47 -15.49
N GLY A 23 11.35 5.36 -16.10
CA GLY A 23 11.67 3.98 -15.68
C GLY A 23 10.95 3.50 -14.42
N VAL A 24 10.37 4.42 -13.64
CA VAL A 24 9.66 4.17 -12.38
C VAL A 24 8.33 3.45 -12.56
N GLU A 25 7.77 3.44 -13.77
CA GLU A 25 6.56 2.72 -14.13
C GLU A 25 6.68 1.20 -13.92
N ASN A 26 7.89 0.66 -14.08
CA ASN A 26 8.17 -0.75 -13.84
C ASN A 26 8.29 -1.07 -12.34
N ALA A 27 8.67 -0.09 -11.53
CA ALA A 27 8.84 -0.24 -10.08
C ALA A 27 7.52 -0.13 -9.31
N GLY A 28 6.55 0.64 -9.80
CA GLY A 28 5.26 0.87 -9.12
C GLY A 28 4.55 -0.41 -8.66
N PRO A 29 4.24 -1.37 -9.57
CA PRO A 29 3.59 -2.62 -9.20
C PRO A 29 4.41 -3.49 -8.22
N LEU A 30 5.74 -3.44 -8.33
CA LEU A 30 6.65 -4.16 -7.43
C LEU A 30 6.59 -3.56 -6.02
N LEU A 31 6.70 -2.25 -5.90
CA LEU A 31 6.62 -1.52 -4.63
C LEU A 31 5.28 -1.73 -3.95
N TYR A 32 4.18 -1.67 -4.70
CA TYR A 32 2.85 -2.00 -4.20
C TYR A 32 2.82 -3.42 -3.59
N SER A 33 3.29 -4.41 -4.35
CA SER A 33 3.29 -5.81 -3.90
C SER A 33 4.16 -6.02 -2.67
N LEU A 34 5.33 -5.38 -2.60
CA LEU A 34 6.22 -5.43 -1.46
C LEU A 34 5.57 -4.82 -0.20
N VAL A 35 4.92 -3.68 -0.31
CA VAL A 35 4.20 -3.05 0.82
C VAL A 35 3.01 -3.90 1.24
N ARG A 36 2.26 -4.49 0.30
CA ARG A 36 1.16 -5.41 0.62
C ARG A 36 1.66 -6.66 1.35
N PHE A 37 2.82 -7.17 0.99
CA PHE A 37 3.43 -8.35 1.61
C PHE A 37 4.02 -8.06 2.99
N ALA A 38 4.90 -7.06 3.09
CA ALA A 38 5.64 -6.76 4.32
C ALA A 38 4.82 -5.97 5.35
N LYS A 39 3.67 -5.40 4.96
CA LYS A 39 2.78 -4.59 5.81
C LYS A 39 3.50 -3.46 6.58
N PRO A 40 4.45 -2.70 5.99
CA PRO A 40 5.01 -1.55 6.66
C PRO A 40 3.93 -0.48 6.84
N ARG A 41 3.95 0.22 7.97
CA ARG A 41 3.02 1.33 8.25
C ARG A 41 3.60 2.71 7.95
N ARG A 42 4.92 2.83 8.01
CA ARG A 42 5.61 4.11 7.82
C ARG A 42 6.64 3.92 6.72
N ILE A 43 6.49 4.68 5.66
CA ILE A 43 7.37 4.62 4.49
C ILE A 43 7.98 6.00 4.29
N VAL A 44 9.28 6.03 4.03
CA VAL A 44 9.97 7.21 3.55
C VAL A 44 10.32 6.98 2.10
N GLU A 45 9.90 7.89 1.23
CA GLU A 45 10.27 7.93 -0.18
C GLU A 45 11.25 9.09 -0.39
N ILE A 46 12.39 8.83 -1.03
CA ILE A 46 13.30 9.88 -1.49
C ILE A 46 12.92 10.18 -2.94
N GLY A 47 12.44 11.40 -3.16
CA GLY A 47 11.67 11.79 -4.35
C GLY A 47 10.15 11.72 -4.11
N ALA A 48 9.39 12.09 -5.13
CA ALA A 48 7.94 11.94 -5.18
C ALA A 48 7.48 11.79 -6.63
N GLY A 49 6.31 11.21 -6.85
CA GLY A 49 5.68 11.18 -8.17
C GLY A 49 4.86 9.92 -8.41
N TYR A 50 5.12 9.25 -9.55
CA TYR A 50 4.34 8.10 -10.00
C TYR A 50 4.28 6.98 -8.94
N THR A 51 5.41 6.66 -8.32
CA THR A 51 5.54 5.60 -7.29
C THR A 51 4.85 5.93 -5.99
N SER A 52 4.74 7.21 -5.62
CA SER A 52 4.07 7.66 -4.40
C SER A 52 2.61 7.18 -4.35
N LEU A 53 1.90 7.21 -5.49
CA LEU A 53 0.52 6.73 -5.56
C LEU A 53 0.40 5.21 -5.33
N TRP A 54 1.37 4.42 -5.80
CA TRP A 54 1.41 2.98 -5.54
C TRP A 54 1.65 2.69 -4.05
N LEU A 55 2.54 3.44 -3.41
CA LEU A 55 2.81 3.31 -1.98
C LEU A 55 1.58 3.69 -1.15
N LEU A 56 0.92 4.81 -1.47
CA LEU A 56 -0.30 5.24 -0.81
C LEU A 56 -1.45 4.24 -0.97
N GLN A 57 -1.65 3.69 -2.17
CA GLN A 57 -2.67 2.68 -2.38
C GLN A 57 -2.36 1.42 -1.56
N ALA A 58 -1.11 0.97 -1.52
CA ALA A 58 -0.74 -0.21 -0.75
C ALA A 58 -0.95 -0.02 0.76
N LEU A 59 -0.59 1.15 1.30
CA LEU A 59 -0.86 1.50 2.70
C LEU A 59 -2.36 1.49 3.00
N LYS A 60 -3.16 2.15 2.16
CA LYS A 60 -4.62 2.19 2.30
C LYS A 60 -5.24 0.78 2.25
N ASP A 61 -4.81 -0.05 1.31
CA ASP A 61 -5.32 -1.41 1.18
C ASP A 61 -4.94 -2.29 2.37
N ASN A 62 -3.72 -2.12 2.90
CA ASN A 62 -3.29 -2.79 4.12
C ASN A 62 -4.14 -2.38 5.32
N ASP A 63 -4.41 -1.08 5.49
CA ASP A 63 -5.24 -0.60 6.60
C ASP A 63 -6.66 -1.17 6.52
N MET A 64 -7.27 -1.16 5.34
CA MET A 64 -8.59 -1.76 5.12
C MET A 64 -8.60 -3.27 5.38
N GLU A 65 -7.58 -3.99 4.94
CA GLU A 65 -7.45 -5.44 5.15
C GLU A 65 -7.30 -5.76 6.64
N MET A 66 -6.40 -5.06 7.33
CA MET A 66 -6.16 -5.27 8.75
C MET A 66 -7.40 -4.91 9.57
N GLU A 67 -8.14 -3.85 9.22
CA GLU A 67 -9.38 -3.48 9.91
C GLU A 67 -10.45 -4.58 9.77
N ARG A 68 -10.55 -5.20 8.59
CA ARG A 68 -11.43 -6.35 8.37
C ARG A 68 -11.00 -7.55 9.20
N ILE A 69 -9.71 -7.87 9.24
CA ILE A 69 -9.19 -8.98 10.07
C ILE A 69 -9.47 -8.71 11.55
N PHE A 70 -9.27 -7.49 12.03
CA PHE A 70 -9.58 -7.11 13.42
C PHE A 70 -11.07 -7.33 13.74
N LYS A 71 -11.99 -6.94 12.84
CA LYS A 71 -13.43 -7.21 13.00
C LYS A 71 -13.73 -8.72 13.02
N LEU A 72 -13.08 -9.50 12.16
CA LEU A 72 -13.24 -10.96 12.14
C LEU A 72 -12.72 -11.63 13.42
N GLN A 73 -11.60 -11.16 13.97
CA GLN A 73 -11.06 -11.62 15.25
C GLN A 73 -12.06 -11.35 16.38
N LYS A 74 -12.60 -10.13 16.47
CA LYS A 74 -13.62 -9.78 17.48
C LYS A 74 -14.90 -10.62 17.37
N GLN A 75 -15.22 -11.11 16.17
CA GLN A 75 -16.35 -12.00 15.92
C GLN A 75 -16.02 -13.49 16.13
N GLY A 76 -14.78 -13.84 16.47
CA GLY A 76 -14.33 -15.23 16.60
C GLY A 76 -14.26 -16.00 15.26
N LYS A 77 -14.28 -15.29 14.12
CA LYS A 77 -14.34 -15.87 12.77
C LYS A 77 -12.97 -16.11 12.13
N CYS A 78 -11.87 -15.75 12.79
CA CYS A 78 -10.52 -16.01 12.31
C CYS A 78 -10.04 -17.44 12.63
N ARG A 79 -10.84 -18.46 12.30
CA ARG A 79 -10.53 -19.86 12.58
C ARG A 79 -10.68 -20.71 11.33
N LEU A 80 -9.80 -21.69 11.18
CA LEU A 80 -9.91 -22.77 10.21
C LEU A 80 -10.18 -24.04 11.02
N LEU A 81 -11.39 -24.57 10.92
CA LEU A 81 -11.92 -25.54 11.91
C LEU A 81 -11.78 -24.94 13.32
N ASP A 82 -11.09 -25.62 14.21
CA ASP A 82 -10.85 -25.17 15.58
C ASP A 82 -9.55 -24.36 15.74
N TYR A 83 -8.74 -24.21 14.69
CA TYR A 83 -7.42 -23.58 14.76
C TYR A 83 -7.46 -22.10 14.35
N PRO A 84 -6.93 -21.16 15.16
CA PRO A 84 -6.86 -19.75 14.76
C PRO A 84 -5.84 -19.56 13.63
N TRP A 85 -6.21 -18.86 12.56
CA TRP A 85 -5.29 -18.55 11.45
C TRP A 85 -4.69 -17.14 11.54
N SER A 86 -5.20 -16.29 12.43
CA SER A 86 -4.67 -14.95 12.66
C SER A 86 -3.96 -14.86 14.01
N VAL A 87 -2.93 -14.03 14.07
CA VAL A 87 -2.21 -13.72 15.31
C VAL A 87 -2.82 -12.46 15.93
N GLU A 88 -3.42 -12.58 17.11
CA GLU A 88 -4.14 -11.46 17.76
C GLU A 88 -3.22 -10.28 18.08
N ASP A 89 -2.02 -10.56 18.59
CA ASP A 89 -1.04 -9.53 18.97
C ASP A 89 -0.62 -8.69 17.76
N SER A 90 -0.33 -9.30 16.62
CA SER A 90 0.12 -8.57 15.44
C SER A 90 -0.97 -7.65 14.88
N VAL A 91 -2.24 -8.08 14.91
CA VAL A 91 -3.36 -7.28 14.40
C VAL A 91 -3.67 -6.12 15.33
N SER A 92 -3.71 -6.38 16.65
CA SER A 92 -3.93 -5.33 17.64
C SER A 92 -2.80 -4.30 17.63
N GLU A 93 -1.55 -4.75 17.51
CA GLU A 93 -0.39 -3.87 17.34
C GLU A 93 -0.50 -3.06 16.05
N TYR A 94 -0.91 -3.67 14.93
CA TYR A 94 -1.16 -2.98 13.66
C TYR A 94 -2.22 -1.86 13.78
N MET A 95 -3.21 -2.01 14.66
CA MET A 95 -4.24 -0.98 14.85
C MET A 95 -3.80 0.21 15.69
N ARG A 96 -2.70 0.10 16.46
CA ARG A 96 -2.30 1.15 17.42
C ARG A 96 -1.80 2.44 16.77
N THR A 97 -1.27 2.37 15.55
CA THR A 97 -0.69 3.52 14.86
C THR A 97 -1.19 3.57 13.43
N GLY A 98 -1.50 4.77 12.94
CA GLY A 98 -1.89 4.97 11.54
C GLY A 98 -0.73 4.80 10.57
N SER A 99 -1.07 4.57 9.30
CA SER A 99 -0.12 4.50 8.20
C SER A 99 0.26 5.90 7.69
N SER A 100 1.51 6.07 7.25
CA SER A 100 1.99 7.31 6.66
C SER A 100 3.06 7.10 5.59
N LEU A 101 3.06 8.00 4.62
CA LEU A 101 4.11 8.15 3.61
C LEU A 101 4.73 9.54 3.78
N LEU A 102 6.05 9.59 3.96
CA LEU A 102 6.83 10.82 3.95
C LEU A 102 7.66 10.86 2.66
N CYS A 103 7.33 11.79 1.77
CA CYS A 103 8.14 12.05 0.58
C CYS A 103 9.15 13.17 0.88
N ILE A 104 10.42 12.93 0.55
CA ILE A 104 11.50 13.92 0.66
C ILE A 104 11.98 14.21 -0.75
N ASP A 105 11.50 15.31 -1.33
CA ASP A 105 11.83 15.73 -2.69
C ASP A 105 12.34 17.19 -2.69
N ASN A 106 13.38 17.45 -3.48
CA ASN A 106 13.92 18.79 -3.70
C ASN A 106 13.32 19.46 -4.96
N CYS A 107 12.48 18.75 -5.70
CA CYS A 107 11.77 19.16 -6.91
C CYS A 107 12.67 19.75 -8.01
N LEU A 108 13.99 19.52 -7.99
CA LEU A 108 14.91 20.19 -8.93
C LEU A 108 14.60 19.86 -10.40
N HIS A 109 14.13 18.64 -10.66
CA HIS A 109 13.69 18.16 -11.98
C HIS A 109 12.47 18.89 -12.57
N GLN A 110 11.69 19.65 -11.79
CA GLN A 110 10.55 20.43 -12.30
C GLN A 110 10.96 21.78 -12.91
N ARG A 111 12.23 22.18 -12.76
CA ARG A 111 12.74 23.44 -13.31
C ARG A 111 13.12 23.35 -14.80
N GLU A 112 13.21 22.14 -15.33
CA GLU A 112 13.72 21.86 -16.68
C GLU A 112 12.63 21.49 -17.71
N THR A 113 11.36 21.50 -17.30
CA THR A 113 10.15 21.26 -18.13
C THR A 113 9.27 22.50 -18.19
#